data_AF-A0A024TME5-F1
#
_entry.id   AF-A0A024TME5-F1
#
_cell.length_a   1.000
_cell.length_b   1.000
_cell.length_c   1.000
_cell.angle_alpha   90.00
_cell.angle_beta   90.00
_cell.angle_gamma   90.00
#
_symmetry.space_group_name_H-M   'P 1'
#
loop_
_entity.id
_entity.type
_entity.pdbx_description
1 polymer ?
#
loop_
_entity_poly.entity_id
_entity_poly.type
_entity_poly.pdbx_seq_one_letter_code
_entity_poly.pdbx_strand_id
1 'polypeptide(L)'
;MADGRETSQRRDNASGKQLATQDSEDDNDDDEKKGELESSSSPSSSGDSINKDERSIGNKRRSSRHKSDDSSSALSLPNSFDDFTPVTTPAVSPAPSRLRTFDAELKRPPPVRTASSASFNNATNGQRIPDAMRKFYEVQVDKMRKQLAAVLEDKTQTQRVLAAERQKHDDVVAALQTSYRRDAAQWKNEKAAADARIALLERRLQAEKAQFVELRVSDALAQEFQKQDKDLLTLAEFVQMRVYELIQPHVSAADRAAKDLDVLASRHAECATAIADLERTARIAKQHEDRTARALKDMETERNGLAQQLEAVQAALLEQRRMQSTQAVDDGVNWREKFTSTDIELARTRQCVGGLQVEVDQLTQKVQLLSGDKAFLMQEKEAAMDKILKLSSALDEATANCRRLELSKETFLEQLEKTREESRVLFEHRMEVELAKLQDASRKEMELLRDNGKHLYERENRLLREARMDAQSQVDHLQKKVAELQHAYEDKVLELTRLDAKATTELAAVRNDLKIKHFELAQLGRQFDEKSQQLHQAHLENDMLKQKVDVHKAGFAKLEATTGKQITELQVAVAAEREKLEAYDKLEVDMDNAILQSVSDDASATFAMIPTAPKRRVRVNT
;
A
#
# COMPACT_ATOMS: atom_id res chain seq x y z
N MET A 1 75.82 17.49 21.19
CA MET A 1 76.32 18.40 22.25
C MET A 1 75.49 19.66 22.11
N ALA A 2 74.65 20.07 23.06
CA ALA A 2 74.90 20.29 24.50
C ALA A 2 75.86 21.48 24.72
N ASP A 3 75.51 22.50 25.50
CA ASP A 3 74.21 22.84 26.11
C ASP A 3 74.13 24.37 26.29
N GLY A 4 72.94 24.94 26.52
CA GLY A 4 72.73 26.39 26.48
C GLY A 4 71.47 26.89 27.21
N ARG A 5 71.56 27.02 28.54
CA ARG A 5 70.56 27.69 29.39
C ARG A 5 71.11 29.02 29.89
N GLU A 6 70.31 30.09 29.85
CA GLU A 6 69.79 30.72 31.08
C GLU A 6 68.75 31.85 30.83
N THR A 7 67.51 31.56 31.27
CA THR A 7 66.64 32.41 32.11
C THR A 7 66.42 33.91 31.83
N SER A 8 65.15 34.27 31.57
CA SER A 8 64.38 35.08 32.56
C SER A 8 62.85 35.11 32.35
N GLN A 9 62.14 34.89 33.45
CA GLN A 9 60.87 35.50 33.88
C GLN A 9 59.66 35.62 32.92
N ARG A 10 58.66 34.75 33.15
CA ARG A 10 57.24 35.12 33.05
C ARG A 10 56.80 35.90 34.29
N ARG A 11 55.88 36.87 34.13
CA ARG A 11 54.66 36.94 34.97
C ARG A 11 53.62 37.90 34.40
N ASP A 12 52.37 37.48 34.52
CA ASP A 12 51.16 38.17 34.07
C ASP A 12 50.58 39.04 35.20
N ASN A 13 49.98 40.20 34.89
CA ASN A 13 48.54 40.44 35.12
C ASN A 13 48.08 41.85 34.75
N ALA A 14 46.76 41.98 34.53
CA ALA A 14 46.10 43.20 34.10
C ALA A 14 45.56 44.07 35.25
N SER A 15 45.40 45.37 34.98
CA SER A 15 44.26 46.20 35.40
C SER A 15 44.26 47.50 34.61
N GLY A 16 43.09 48.04 34.25
CA GLY A 16 42.95 49.23 33.42
C GLY A 16 42.13 50.36 34.04
N LYS A 17 42.14 51.52 33.37
CA LYS A 17 41.21 52.67 33.50
C LYS A 17 41.18 53.34 32.12
N GLN A 18 40.00 53.55 31.52
CA GLN A 18 39.19 54.77 31.68
C GLN A 18 39.96 56.08 31.45
N LEU A 19 39.80 56.65 30.25
CA LEU A 19 39.33 58.03 30.11
C LEU A 19 38.67 58.18 28.72
N ALA A 20 37.43 58.68 28.69
CA ALA A 20 36.72 59.11 27.49
C ALA A 20 35.69 60.15 27.93
N THR A 21 35.62 61.28 27.21
CA THR A 21 34.79 62.42 27.59
C THR A 21 34.31 63.18 26.36
N GLN A 22 32.97 63.26 26.23
CA GLN A 22 32.19 64.50 26.02
C GLN A 22 32.33 65.25 24.66
N ASP A 23 31.27 65.85 24.08
CA ASP A 23 29.83 65.88 24.41
C ASP A 23 28.99 66.38 23.18
N SER A 24 27.68 66.62 23.38
CA SER A 24 26.61 67.08 22.47
C SER A 24 26.03 66.01 21.51
N GLU A 25 24.71 65.70 21.46
CA GLU A 25 23.44 66.48 21.56
C GLU A 25 23.10 67.27 20.27
N ASP A 26 21.88 67.26 19.70
CA ASP A 26 20.64 66.50 19.99
C ASP A 26 19.67 66.48 18.77
N ASP A 27 18.68 65.58 18.83
CA ASP A 27 17.34 65.51 18.18
C ASP A 27 16.98 66.36 16.93
N ASN A 28 16.32 65.73 15.93
CA ASN A 28 14.84 65.76 15.80
C ASN A 28 14.30 64.92 14.61
N ASP A 29 13.02 64.53 14.73
CA ASP A 29 12.36 63.48 13.95
C ASP A 29 11.57 63.92 12.69
N ASP A 30 11.32 62.93 11.83
CA ASP A 30 10.06 62.57 11.13
C ASP A 30 9.32 63.42 10.06
N ASP A 31 8.72 62.62 9.17
CA ASP A 31 7.41 62.68 8.49
C ASP A 31 7.15 63.40 7.13
N GLU A 32 6.85 62.55 6.15
CA GLU A 32 5.68 62.58 5.24
C GLU A 32 5.00 63.92 4.81
N LYS A 33 5.15 64.30 3.52
CA LYS A 33 4.13 64.04 2.45
C LYS A 33 4.35 64.78 1.11
N LYS A 34 3.82 64.14 0.06
CA LYS A 34 3.17 64.66 -1.18
C LYS A 34 3.34 66.16 -1.56
N GLY A 35 3.68 66.41 -2.82
CA GLY A 35 3.39 67.67 -3.51
C GLY A 35 3.61 67.58 -5.02
N GLU A 36 2.57 67.89 -5.81
CA GLU A 36 2.59 67.97 -7.27
C GLU A 36 3.38 69.20 -7.76
N LEU A 37 3.89 69.16 -8.99
CA LEU A 37 3.75 70.28 -9.94
C LEU A 37 4.03 69.82 -11.38
N GLU A 38 3.17 70.22 -12.31
CA GLU A 38 3.34 70.00 -13.75
C GLU A 38 4.13 71.13 -14.42
N SER A 39 4.75 70.86 -15.58
CA SER A 39 5.03 71.88 -16.60
C SER A 39 5.20 71.29 -18.00
N SER A 40 4.06 71.23 -18.71
CA SER A 40 3.88 71.28 -20.16
C SER A 40 5.11 71.32 -21.10
N SER A 41 5.14 70.41 -22.08
CA SER A 41 5.19 70.82 -23.50
C SER A 41 4.74 69.69 -24.44
N SER A 42 3.99 70.06 -25.47
CA SER A 42 3.64 69.22 -26.63
C SER A 42 4.17 69.92 -27.90
N PRO A 43 4.26 69.25 -29.06
CA PRO A 43 3.07 69.21 -29.92
C PRO A 43 2.90 67.96 -30.83
N SER A 44 1.64 67.64 -31.12
CA SER A 44 1.07 67.09 -32.37
C SER A 44 1.86 66.11 -33.26
N SER A 45 1.25 64.94 -33.49
CA SER A 45 0.91 64.50 -34.85
C SER A 45 -0.47 63.81 -34.85
N SER A 46 -1.11 63.68 -36.01
CA SER A 46 -2.56 63.38 -36.10
C SER A 46 -2.95 62.49 -37.29
N GLY A 47 -3.81 61.50 -37.02
CA GLY A 47 -4.61 60.71 -37.98
C GLY A 47 -5.39 59.64 -37.20
N ASP A 48 -6.73 59.59 -37.21
CA ASP A 48 -7.65 59.21 -38.30
C ASP A 48 -7.56 57.74 -38.74
N SER A 49 -8.63 56.93 -38.80
CA SER A 49 -9.96 57.02 -38.11
C SER A 49 -10.79 55.72 -38.24
N ILE A 50 -11.82 55.58 -37.37
CA ILE A 50 -13.13 54.91 -37.60
C ILE A 50 -13.18 53.41 -37.97
N ASN A 51 -13.59 52.57 -37.00
CA ASN A 51 -14.86 51.77 -36.97
C ASN A 51 -14.91 50.96 -35.63
N LYS A 52 -15.95 51.00 -34.77
CA LYS A 52 -17.37 50.56 -34.92
C LYS A 52 -17.49 49.06 -35.24
N ASP A 53 -18.07 48.18 -34.41
CA ASP A 53 -19.30 48.22 -33.58
C ASP A 53 -19.11 47.37 -32.28
N GLU A 54 -19.58 47.77 -31.10
CA GLU A 54 -20.97 47.80 -30.57
C GLU A 54 -21.63 46.44 -30.22
N ARG A 55 -21.61 46.09 -28.91
CA ARG A 55 -22.67 45.48 -28.03
C ARG A 55 -22.00 44.67 -26.89
N SER A 56 -22.13 44.97 -25.58
CA SER A 56 -23.29 45.42 -24.76
C SER A 56 -24.44 44.42 -24.87
N ILE A 57 -24.75 43.60 -23.85
CA ILE A 57 -25.33 43.90 -22.52
C ILE A 57 -24.94 42.75 -21.53
N GLY A 58 -24.90 42.86 -20.20
CA GLY A 58 -25.12 43.99 -19.29
C GLY A 58 -25.96 43.61 -18.04
N ASN A 59 -25.33 43.62 -16.85
CA ASN A 59 -25.89 43.42 -15.49
C ASN A 59 -26.48 42.02 -15.15
N LYS A 60 -26.36 41.43 -13.94
CA LYS A 60 -26.14 41.82 -12.51
C LYS A 60 -27.40 42.08 -11.66
N ARG A 61 -27.60 41.19 -10.64
CA ARG A 61 -28.27 41.41 -9.32
C ARG A 61 -29.82 41.62 -9.38
N ARG A 62 -30.64 41.27 -8.37
CA ARG A 62 -30.44 40.93 -6.93
C ARG A 62 -31.74 40.31 -6.33
N SER A 63 -31.64 39.42 -5.31
CA SER A 63 -32.64 39.13 -4.23
C SER A 63 -34.10 38.73 -4.59
N SER A 64 -34.81 37.83 -3.88
CA SER A 64 -34.92 37.73 -2.41
C SER A 64 -35.62 36.45 -1.87
N ARG A 65 -35.33 36.12 -0.59
CA ARG A 65 -36.15 35.45 0.47
C ARG A 65 -37.23 34.40 0.12
N HIS A 66 -36.98 33.17 0.56
CA HIS A 66 -37.76 32.39 1.56
C HIS A 66 -36.73 31.48 2.30
N LYS A 67 -36.74 31.20 3.62
CA LYS A 67 -37.72 30.54 4.51
C LYS A 67 -38.09 29.11 4.06
N SER A 68 -37.96 28.06 4.88
CA SER A 68 -37.30 27.90 6.19
C SER A 68 -37.11 26.40 6.49
N ASP A 69 -36.36 26.08 7.57
CA ASP A 69 -36.39 24.79 8.30
C ASP A 69 -35.81 23.54 7.56
N ASP A 70 -35.12 22.58 8.19
CA ASP A 70 -34.60 22.50 9.56
C ASP A 70 -33.39 21.53 9.69
N SER A 71 -32.77 21.48 10.88
CA SER A 71 -31.91 20.40 11.40
C SER A 71 -30.56 20.10 10.70
N SER A 72 -29.53 20.76 11.22
CA SER A 72 -28.46 20.16 12.06
C SER A 72 -28.41 18.60 12.17
N SER A 73 -27.24 17.97 12.31
CA SER A 73 -26.04 18.46 13.01
C SER A 73 -24.72 17.87 12.48
N ALA A 74 -23.63 18.61 12.70
CA ALA A 74 -22.28 18.04 12.75
C ALA A 74 -21.97 17.56 14.18
N LEU A 75 -20.97 16.68 14.36
CA LEU A 75 -19.98 16.75 15.46
C LEU A 75 -18.85 15.71 15.31
N SER A 76 -17.63 16.18 15.58
CA SER A 76 -16.45 15.48 16.14
C SER A 76 -16.08 14.04 15.73
N LEU A 77 -14.93 13.94 15.06
CA LEU A 77 -14.02 12.79 15.17
C LEU A 77 -13.38 12.73 16.58
N PRO A 78 -13.12 11.53 17.11
CA PRO A 78 -12.04 11.30 18.07
C PRO A 78 -10.99 10.29 17.55
N ASN A 79 -9.72 10.53 17.85
CA ASN A 79 -8.63 9.57 17.57
C ASN A 79 -8.65 8.40 18.55
N SER A 80 -8.59 7.16 18.04
CA SER A 80 -7.86 6.04 18.66
C SER A 80 -7.83 4.86 17.69
N PHE A 81 -6.65 4.38 17.30
CA PHE A 81 -6.48 3.21 16.44
C PHE A 81 -5.35 2.33 16.99
N ASP A 82 -5.71 1.46 17.93
CA ASP A 82 -4.89 0.35 18.42
C ASP A 82 -5.79 -0.75 19.05
N ASP A 83 -5.22 -1.92 19.32
CA ASP A 83 -5.88 -3.11 19.91
C ASP A 83 -7.05 -3.73 19.11
N PHE A 84 -6.74 -4.20 17.89
CA PHE A 84 -7.57 -5.22 17.23
C PHE A 84 -7.37 -6.61 17.87
N THR A 85 -8.24 -6.97 18.82
CA THR A 85 -8.51 -8.38 19.19
C THR A 85 -9.90 -8.80 18.73
N PRO A 86 -10.10 -10.01 18.16
CA PRO A 86 -11.35 -10.35 17.49
C PRO A 86 -12.44 -10.80 18.48
N VAL A 87 -13.52 -10.03 18.57
CA VAL A 87 -14.77 -10.42 19.27
C VAL A 87 -15.92 -10.51 18.27
N THR A 88 -16.38 -11.73 17.98
CA THR A 88 -17.55 -11.97 17.13
C THR A 88 -18.85 -12.02 17.94
N THR A 89 -19.74 -11.06 17.67
CA THR A 89 -21.22 -11.16 17.70
C THR A 89 -21.92 -11.88 18.87
N PRO A 90 -22.68 -11.16 19.73
CA PRO A 90 -23.52 -11.77 20.76
C PRO A 90 -24.96 -12.07 20.27
N ALA A 91 -25.42 -13.32 20.38
CA ALA A 91 -26.85 -13.68 20.44
C ALA A 91 -27.06 -15.15 20.87
N VAL A 92 -27.39 -15.41 22.15
CA VAL A 92 -27.96 -16.70 22.58
C VAL A 92 -29.10 -16.43 23.56
N SER A 93 -30.34 -16.68 23.12
CA SER A 93 -31.51 -16.75 24.01
C SER A 93 -31.64 -18.16 24.59
N PRO A 94 -32.08 -18.33 25.86
CA PRO A 94 -32.10 -19.62 26.52
C PRO A 94 -33.26 -20.52 26.04
N ALA A 95 -32.94 -21.58 25.29
CA ALA A 95 -33.86 -22.67 24.99
C ALA A 95 -34.02 -23.62 26.22
N PRO A 96 -35.18 -24.28 26.40
CA PRO A 96 -35.52 -24.94 27.66
C PRO A 96 -34.76 -26.25 27.91
N SER A 97 -34.35 -26.47 29.15
CA SER A 97 -33.57 -27.62 29.64
C SER A 97 -34.40 -28.91 29.77
N ARG A 98 -34.87 -29.47 28.64
CA ARG A 98 -35.62 -30.74 28.58
C ARG A 98 -35.18 -31.71 27.47
N LEU A 99 -33.91 -32.11 27.49
CA LEU A 99 -33.50 -33.43 26.98
C LEU A 99 -32.66 -34.14 28.04
N ARG A 100 -33.31 -35.01 28.83
CA ARG A 100 -32.58 -36.03 29.60
C ARG A 100 -32.05 -37.08 28.62
N THR A 101 -30.79 -37.44 28.74
CA THR A 101 -30.20 -38.55 27.98
C THR A 101 -30.81 -39.87 28.44
N PHE A 102 -31.24 -40.70 27.48
CA PHE A 102 -31.96 -41.96 27.74
C PHE A 102 -31.10 -42.96 28.54
N ASP A 103 -29.77 -42.89 28.39
CA ASP A 103 -28.79 -43.70 29.14
C ASP A 103 -28.69 -43.35 30.63
N ALA A 104 -29.22 -42.20 31.08
CA ALA A 104 -29.14 -41.78 32.47
C ALA A 104 -30.12 -42.53 33.40
N GLU A 105 -31.19 -43.10 32.87
CA GLU A 105 -32.23 -43.77 33.69
C GLU A 105 -32.00 -45.29 33.84
N LEU A 106 -31.07 -45.88 33.07
CA LEU A 106 -30.67 -47.30 33.15
C LEU A 106 -29.71 -47.63 34.32
N LYS A 107 -29.29 -46.66 35.14
CA LYS A 107 -28.36 -46.85 36.26
C LYS A 107 -28.95 -46.55 37.65
N ARG A 108 -30.28 -46.43 37.79
CA ARG A 108 -30.92 -46.37 39.12
C ARG A 108 -31.19 -47.77 39.68
N PRO A 109 -30.78 -48.10 40.92
CA PRO A 109 -31.29 -49.28 41.60
C PRO A 109 -32.80 -49.11 41.88
N PRO A 110 -33.58 -50.21 41.93
CA PRO A 110 -35.03 -50.13 42.15
C PRO A 110 -35.36 -49.63 43.56
N PRO A 111 -36.44 -48.84 43.74
CA PRO A 111 -36.85 -48.37 45.05
C PRO A 111 -37.41 -49.51 45.90
N VAL A 112 -36.87 -49.69 47.10
CA VAL A 112 -37.46 -50.58 48.11
C VAL A 112 -38.82 -50.01 48.53
N ARG A 113 -39.92 -50.68 48.14
CA ARG A 113 -41.25 -50.46 48.74
C ARG A 113 -41.80 -51.78 49.25
N THR A 114 -41.94 -51.85 50.57
CA THR A 114 -42.59 -52.91 51.32
C THR A 114 -44.10 -52.93 51.06
N ALA A 115 -44.65 -54.06 50.64
CA ALA A 115 -46.05 -54.42 50.90
C ALA A 115 -46.25 -55.93 50.78
N SER A 116 -46.88 -56.50 51.79
CA SER A 116 -47.38 -57.87 51.92
C SER A 116 -48.03 -58.48 50.67
N SER A 117 -47.59 -59.68 50.29
CA SER A 117 -48.42 -60.68 49.59
C SER A 117 -48.81 -61.79 50.57
N ALA A 118 -50.04 -61.75 51.09
CA ALA A 118 -50.56 -62.82 51.93
C ALA A 118 -50.86 -64.08 51.09
N SER A 119 -50.64 -65.26 51.66
CA SER A 119 -51.06 -66.53 51.05
C SER A 119 -52.59 -66.61 51.00
N PHE A 120 -53.16 -66.68 49.79
CA PHE A 120 -54.54 -67.10 49.58
C PHE A 120 -54.61 -68.25 48.59
N ASN A 121 -55.00 -69.42 49.10
CA ASN A 121 -55.37 -70.56 48.28
C ASN A 121 -56.75 -70.29 47.67
N ASN A 122 -56.88 -70.35 46.34
CA ASN A 122 -57.90 -71.12 45.62
C ASN A 122 -57.97 -70.73 44.13
N ALA A 123 -57.91 -71.73 43.25
CA ALA A 123 -58.78 -71.90 42.07
C ALA A 123 -58.30 -73.09 41.21
N THR A 124 -58.66 -74.32 41.60
CA THR A 124 -58.50 -75.49 40.73
C THR A 124 -59.54 -75.46 39.61
N ASN A 125 -59.23 -74.88 38.44
CA ASN A 125 -59.87 -75.20 37.16
C ASN A 125 -59.13 -74.60 35.95
N GLY A 126 -57.92 -75.09 35.69
CA GLY A 126 -57.30 -74.91 34.38
C GLY A 126 -57.88 -75.93 33.39
N GLN A 127 -58.76 -75.51 32.48
CA GLN A 127 -59.20 -76.36 31.38
C GLN A 127 -57.96 -76.85 30.59
N ARG A 128 -57.96 -78.14 30.22
CA ARG A 128 -56.88 -78.70 29.41
C ARG A 128 -56.92 -78.11 27.99
N ILE A 129 -56.15 -77.03 27.78
CA ILE A 129 -55.71 -76.64 26.43
C ILE A 129 -55.14 -77.90 25.77
N PRO A 130 -55.68 -78.37 24.63
CA PRO A 130 -55.19 -79.57 23.98
C PRO A 130 -53.68 -79.45 23.72
N ASP A 131 -52.90 -80.50 23.94
CA ASP A 131 -51.43 -80.41 23.85
C ASP A 131 -50.93 -79.97 22.47
N ALA A 132 -51.74 -80.15 21.42
CA ALA A 132 -51.51 -79.57 20.10
C ALA A 132 -51.52 -78.03 20.10
N MET A 133 -52.49 -77.40 20.80
CA MET A 133 -52.56 -75.93 20.94
C MET A 133 -51.45 -75.40 21.85
N ARG A 134 -51.09 -76.11 22.92
CA ARG A 134 -49.91 -75.77 23.74
C ARG A 134 -48.65 -75.74 22.87
N LYS A 135 -48.39 -76.81 22.13
CA LYS A 135 -47.24 -76.93 21.22
C LYS A 135 -47.26 -75.89 20.09
N PHE A 136 -48.44 -75.54 19.56
CA PHE A 136 -48.56 -74.48 18.56
C PHE A 136 -48.16 -73.10 19.13
N TYR A 137 -48.61 -72.76 20.34
CA TYR A 137 -48.19 -71.52 21.00
C TYR A 137 -46.71 -71.54 21.40
N GLU A 138 -46.16 -72.68 21.84
CA GLU A 138 -44.71 -72.83 22.07
C GLU A 138 -43.92 -72.59 20.78
N VAL A 139 -44.33 -73.17 19.65
CA VAL A 139 -43.69 -72.94 18.34
C VAL A 139 -43.83 -71.48 17.87
N GLN A 140 -44.96 -70.80 18.11
CA GLN A 140 -45.09 -69.38 17.80
C GLN A 140 -44.23 -68.50 18.72
N VAL A 141 -44.17 -68.78 20.02
CA VAL A 141 -43.33 -68.06 20.98
C VAL A 141 -41.85 -68.26 20.64
N ASP A 142 -41.43 -69.47 20.27
CA ASP A 142 -40.06 -69.74 19.84
C ASP A 142 -39.73 -69.13 18.47
N LYS A 143 -40.71 -69.02 17.56
CA LYS A 143 -40.55 -68.23 16.33
C LYS A 143 -40.33 -66.75 16.64
N MET A 144 -41.14 -66.15 17.52
CA MET A 144 -40.98 -64.77 17.96
C MET A 144 -39.66 -64.55 18.71
N ARG A 145 -39.24 -65.49 19.57
CA ARG A 145 -37.92 -65.46 20.25
C ARG A 145 -36.77 -65.49 19.24
N LYS A 146 -36.84 -66.35 18.21
CA LYS A 146 -35.83 -66.40 17.14
C LYS A 146 -35.79 -65.12 16.31
N GLN A 147 -36.95 -64.54 15.99
CA GLN A 147 -37.03 -63.24 15.31
C GLN A 147 -36.48 -62.10 16.17
N LEU A 148 -36.79 -62.07 17.46
CA LEU A 148 -36.24 -61.09 18.41
C LEU A 148 -34.72 -61.26 18.59
N ALA A 149 -34.22 -62.49 18.66
CA ALA A 149 -32.79 -62.79 18.73
C ALA A 149 -32.06 -62.27 17.47
N ALA A 150 -32.58 -62.54 16.28
CA ALA A 150 -32.02 -62.03 15.02
C ALA A 150 -32.01 -60.49 14.98
N VAL A 151 -33.12 -59.83 15.33
CA VAL A 151 -33.18 -58.35 15.38
C VAL A 151 -32.24 -57.75 16.43
N LEU A 152 -32.00 -58.45 17.56
CA LEU A 152 -30.99 -58.04 18.53
C LEU A 152 -29.56 -58.26 18.02
N GLU A 153 -29.31 -59.35 17.29
CA GLU A 153 -28.01 -59.63 16.67
C GLU A 153 -27.69 -58.58 15.59
N ASP A 154 -28.63 -58.31 14.66
CA ASP A 154 -28.58 -57.23 13.67
C ASP A 154 -28.34 -55.86 14.34
N LYS A 155 -29.00 -55.58 15.48
CA LYS A 155 -28.75 -54.36 16.25
C LYS A 155 -27.32 -54.32 16.81
N THR A 156 -26.79 -55.42 17.34
CA THR A 156 -25.38 -55.42 17.79
C THR A 156 -24.39 -55.31 16.62
N GLN A 157 -24.71 -55.88 15.46
CA GLN A 157 -23.87 -55.82 14.27
C GLN A 157 -23.85 -54.42 13.67
N THR A 158 -25.00 -53.77 13.51
CA THR A 158 -25.09 -52.36 13.08
C THR A 158 -24.44 -51.41 14.08
N GLN A 159 -24.55 -51.66 15.39
CA GLN A 159 -23.82 -50.89 16.42
C GLN A 159 -22.29 -51.07 16.31
N ARG A 160 -21.80 -52.29 16.01
CA ARG A 160 -20.36 -52.53 15.77
C ARG A 160 -19.87 -51.82 14.50
N VAL A 161 -20.66 -51.83 13.42
CA VAL A 161 -20.32 -51.12 12.17
C VAL A 161 -20.24 -49.61 12.41
N LEU A 162 -21.25 -49.01 13.03
CA LEU A 162 -21.26 -47.58 13.36
C LEU A 162 -20.12 -47.19 14.31
N ALA A 163 -19.71 -48.07 15.23
CA ALA A 163 -18.54 -47.83 16.09
C ALA A 163 -17.23 -47.85 15.27
N ALA A 164 -17.07 -48.82 14.36
CA ALA A 164 -15.91 -48.91 13.49
C ALA A 164 -15.84 -47.77 12.45
N GLU A 165 -16.98 -47.26 11.98
CA GLU A 165 -17.03 -46.08 11.11
C GLU A 165 -16.64 -44.80 11.87
N ARG A 166 -17.16 -44.62 13.08
CA ARG A 166 -16.73 -43.51 13.96
C ARG A 166 -15.23 -43.55 14.22
N GLN A 167 -14.69 -44.71 14.60
CA GLN A 167 -13.26 -44.88 14.81
C GLN A 167 -12.44 -44.51 13.55
N LYS A 168 -12.85 -44.96 12.36
CA LYS A 168 -12.20 -44.56 11.10
C LYS A 168 -12.26 -43.04 10.85
N HIS A 169 -13.37 -42.38 11.19
CA HIS A 169 -13.47 -40.92 11.09
C HIS A 169 -12.56 -40.22 12.10
N ASP A 170 -12.49 -40.69 13.35
CA ASP A 170 -11.60 -40.17 14.39
C ASP A 170 -10.12 -40.35 13.99
N ASP A 171 -9.75 -41.52 13.45
CA ASP A 171 -8.42 -41.82 12.92
C ASP A 171 -8.04 -40.90 11.75
N VAL A 172 -8.95 -40.65 10.81
CA VAL A 172 -8.74 -39.72 9.68
C VAL A 172 -8.63 -38.27 10.17
N VAL A 173 -9.44 -37.85 11.14
CA VAL A 173 -9.33 -36.52 11.75
C VAL A 173 -8.00 -36.36 12.49
N ALA A 174 -7.52 -37.38 13.20
CA ALA A 174 -6.21 -37.38 13.84
C ALA A 174 -5.05 -37.35 12.82
N ALA A 175 -5.17 -38.09 11.71
CA ALA A 175 -4.21 -38.07 10.62
C ALA A 175 -4.11 -36.67 9.98
N LEU A 176 -5.26 -36.03 9.68
CA LEU A 176 -5.31 -34.66 9.16
C LEU A 176 -4.77 -33.63 10.18
N GLN A 177 -5.11 -33.75 11.46
CA GLN A 177 -4.55 -32.86 12.49
C GLN A 177 -3.02 -33.01 12.63
N THR A 178 -2.47 -34.21 12.43
CA THR A 178 -1.02 -34.43 12.47
C THR A 178 -0.30 -34.03 11.18
N SER A 179 -0.95 -34.09 9.99
CA SER A 179 -0.42 -33.44 8.79
C SER A 179 -0.41 -31.92 8.94
N TYR A 180 -1.55 -31.28 9.24
CA TYR A 180 -1.61 -29.82 9.42
C TYR A 180 -0.60 -29.29 10.45
N ARG A 181 -0.34 -30.02 11.55
CA ARG A 181 0.70 -29.65 12.53
C ARG A 181 2.12 -29.80 11.97
N ARG A 182 2.40 -30.82 11.17
CA ARG A 182 3.69 -31.01 10.48
C ARG A 182 3.91 -29.90 9.45
N ASP A 183 2.90 -29.64 8.63
CA ASP A 183 2.96 -28.66 7.54
C ASP A 183 3.13 -27.24 8.12
N ALA A 184 2.37 -26.88 9.16
CA ALA A 184 2.56 -25.62 9.88
C ALA A 184 3.95 -25.46 10.53
N ALA A 185 4.53 -26.55 11.03
CA ALA A 185 5.91 -26.55 11.53
C ALA A 185 6.94 -26.39 10.40
N GLN A 186 6.71 -27.03 9.24
CA GLN A 186 7.53 -26.86 8.04
C GLN A 186 7.49 -25.41 7.54
N TRP A 187 6.31 -24.83 7.32
CA TRP A 187 6.17 -23.42 6.90
C TRP A 187 6.82 -22.44 7.89
N LYS A 188 6.74 -22.71 9.20
CA LYS A 188 7.44 -21.91 10.22
C LYS A 188 8.96 -22.00 10.11
N ASN A 189 9.50 -23.19 9.85
CA ASN A 189 10.94 -23.41 9.66
C ASN A 189 11.44 -22.80 8.34
N GLU A 190 10.68 -22.94 7.25
CA GLU A 190 10.98 -22.34 5.95
C GLU A 190 10.96 -20.82 6.02
N LYS A 191 9.96 -20.22 6.70
CA LYS A 191 9.95 -18.78 6.99
C LYS A 191 11.21 -18.36 7.77
N ALA A 192 11.53 -19.04 8.87
CA ALA A 192 12.71 -18.69 9.68
C ALA A 192 14.02 -18.81 8.87
N ALA A 193 14.11 -19.77 7.94
CA ALA A 193 15.25 -19.91 7.03
C ALA A 193 15.28 -18.81 5.96
N ALA A 194 14.13 -18.33 5.48
CA ALA A 194 14.03 -17.18 4.57
C ALA A 194 14.41 -15.86 5.28
N ASP A 195 13.85 -15.60 6.46
CA ASP A 195 14.15 -14.43 7.29
C ASP A 195 15.66 -14.37 7.62
N ALA A 196 16.29 -15.50 7.94
CA ALA A 196 17.73 -15.59 8.18
C ALA A 196 18.58 -15.34 6.92
N ARG A 197 18.11 -15.73 5.73
CA ARG A 197 18.76 -15.40 4.45
C ARG A 197 18.66 -13.91 4.13
N ILE A 198 17.50 -13.30 4.38
CA ILE A 198 17.28 -11.85 4.20
C ILE A 198 18.25 -11.08 5.10
N ALA A 199 18.29 -11.37 6.40
CA ALA A 199 19.22 -10.72 7.34
C ALA A 199 20.70 -10.89 6.98
N LEU A 200 21.08 -12.01 6.33
CA LEU A 200 22.44 -12.20 5.81
C LEU A 200 22.72 -11.33 4.58
N LEU A 201 21.75 -11.21 3.66
CA LEU A 201 21.85 -10.35 2.47
C LEU A 201 21.86 -8.87 2.84
N GLU A 202 21.05 -8.45 3.80
CA GLU A 202 21.04 -7.07 4.33
C GLU A 202 22.40 -6.70 4.94
N ARG A 203 23.01 -7.59 5.73
CA ARG A 203 24.36 -7.38 6.28
C ARG A 203 25.44 -7.31 5.20
N ARG A 204 25.33 -8.11 4.13
CA ARG A 204 26.24 -8.03 2.97
C ARG A 204 26.07 -6.70 2.24
N LEU A 205 24.83 -6.31 1.95
CA LEU A 205 24.51 -5.02 1.31
C LEU A 205 24.95 -3.82 2.16
N GLN A 206 24.89 -3.91 3.50
CA GLN A 206 25.45 -2.90 4.40
C GLN A 206 26.98 -2.85 4.35
N ALA A 207 27.66 -4.00 4.29
CA ALA A 207 29.11 -4.07 4.15
C ALA A 207 29.60 -3.55 2.79
N GLU A 208 28.91 -3.90 1.70
CA GLU A 208 29.18 -3.36 0.35
C GLU A 208 28.92 -1.85 0.33
N LYS A 209 27.81 -1.35 0.87
CA LYS A 209 27.55 0.09 1.01
C LYS A 209 28.64 0.81 1.82
N ALA A 210 29.21 0.16 2.85
CA ALA A 210 30.32 0.72 3.62
C ALA A 210 31.62 0.84 2.81
N GLN A 211 31.86 -0.05 1.84
CA GLN A 211 33.01 0.03 0.92
C GLN A 211 32.90 1.24 -0.03
N PHE A 212 31.69 1.70 -0.35
CA PHE A 212 31.47 2.88 -1.21
C PHE A 212 31.34 4.21 -0.43
N VAL A 213 31.75 4.29 0.84
CA VAL A 213 31.70 5.54 1.63
C VAL A 213 32.81 6.53 1.22
N GLU A 214 34.00 6.04 0.92
CA GLU A 214 35.15 6.86 0.50
C GLU A 214 35.57 6.53 -0.94
N LEU A 215 34.94 7.25 -1.89
CA LEU A 215 35.15 7.07 -3.34
C LEU A 215 36.22 7.99 -3.93
N ARG A 216 36.90 8.80 -3.11
CA ARG A 216 37.96 9.69 -3.55
C ARG A 216 39.29 8.95 -3.54
N VAL A 217 39.92 8.88 -4.71
CA VAL A 217 41.24 8.29 -4.93
C VAL A 217 42.25 9.41 -5.17
N SER A 218 43.51 9.19 -4.78
CA SER A 218 44.62 10.08 -5.15
C SER A 218 45.05 9.84 -6.60
N ASP A 219 45.56 10.88 -7.27
CA ASP A 219 46.06 10.82 -8.65
C ASP A 219 47.05 9.68 -8.88
N ALA A 220 47.88 9.34 -7.88
CA ALA A 220 48.83 8.24 -7.95
C ALA A 220 48.12 6.86 -8.01
N LEU A 221 47.15 6.62 -7.13
CA LEU A 221 46.41 5.36 -7.08
C LEU A 221 45.43 5.22 -8.25
N ALA A 222 44.83 6.34 -8.70
CA ALA A 222 44.06 6.36 -9.95
C ALA A 222 44.92 6.04 -11.18
N GLN A 223 46.17 6.51 -11.23
CA GLN A 223 47.16 6.13 -12.26
C GLN A 223 47.65 4.68 -12.13
N GLU A 224 47.44 4.00 -11.00
CA GLU A 224 47.72 2.56 -10.85
C GLU A 224 46.54 1.73 -11.35
N PHE A 225 45.30 2.10 -10.98
CA PHE A 225 44.09 1.50 -11.56
C PHE A 225 44.01 1.68 -13.09
N GLN A 226 44.43 2.84 -13.63
CA GLN A 226 44.44 3.09 -15.08
C GLN A 226 45.49 2.26 -15.85
N LYS A 227 46.43 1.59 -15.16
CA LYS A 227 47.40 0.65 -15.77
C LYS A 227 46.92 -0.80 -15.76
N GLN A 228 45.81 -1.09 -15.10
CA GLN A 228 45.22 -2.43 -15.02
C GLN A 228 44.07 -2.55 -16.05
N ASP A 229 43.86 -3.76 -16.58
CA ASP A 229 42.73 -4.01 -17.47
C ASP A 229 41.40 -3.90 -16.71
N LYS A 230 40.39 -3.30 -17.35
CA LYS A 230 39.10 -2.95 -16.71
C LYS A 230 38.32 -4.16 -16.18
N ASP A 231 38.60 -5.34 -16.71
CA ASP A 231 38.00 -6.62 -16.30
C ASP A 231 38.71 -7.26 -15.08
N LEU A 232 39.82 -6.68 -14.61
CA LEU A 232 40.58 -7.12 -13.43
C LEU A 232 40.36 -6.24 -12.19
N LEU A 233 39.82 -5.03 -12.34
CA LEU A 233 39.45 -4.17 -11.22
C LEU A 233 38.26 -4.76 -10.45
N THR A 234 38.27 -4.67 -9.13
CA THR A 234 37.06 -4.92 -8.33
C THR A 234 36.01 -3.83 -8.58
N LEU A 235 34.75 -4.12 -8.26
CA LEU A 235 33.65 -3.15 -8.41
C LEU A 235 33.89 -1.84 -7.64
N ALA A 236 34.57 -1.91 -6.49
CA ALA A 236 34.96 -0.72 -5.72
C ALA A 236 35.98 0.14 -6.47
N GLU A 237 37.06 -0.47 -6.96
CA GLU A 237 38.14 0.19 -7.70
C GLU A 237 37.65 0.75 -9.04
N PHE A 238 36.75 0.04 -9.74
CA PHE A 238 36.11 0.52 -10.96
C PHE A 238 35.23 1.75 -10.70
N VAL A 239 34.42 1.74 -9.64
CA VAL A 239 33.60 2.91 -9.26
C VAL A 239 34.48 4.07 -8.80
N GLN A 240 35.53 3.82 -8.01
CA GLN A 240 36.52 4.81 -7.59
C GLN A 240 37.23 5.46 -8.79
N MET A 241 37.73 4.66 -9.74
CA MET A 241 38.31 5.13 -11.00
C MET A 241 37.31 5.98 -11.79
N ARG A 242 36.05 5.54 -11.91
CA ARG A 242 35.03 6.30 -12.67
C ARG A 242 34.60 7.59 -11.98
N VAL A 243 34.59 7.62 -10.64
CA VAL A 243 34.39 8.84 -9.85
C VAL A 243 35.55 9.81 -10.03
N TYR A 244 36.80 9.32 -10.04
CA TYR A 244 37.98 10.12 -10.35
C TYR A 244 37.94 10.70 -11.78
N GLU A 245 37.66 9.87 -12.80
CA GLU A 245 37.50 10.33 -14.20
C GLU A 245 36.48 11.47 -14.36
N LEU A 246 35.42 11.47 -13.55
CA LEU A 246 34.38 12.52 -13.54
C LEU A 246 34.77 13.76 -12.71
N ILE A 247 35.49 13.59 -11.59
CA ILE A 247 35.83 14.69 -10.68
C ILE A 247 37.09 15.45 -11.13
N GLN A 248 38.08 14.77 -11.69
CA GLN A 248 39.36 15.37 -12.11
C GLN A 248 39.27 16.53 -13.11
N PRO A 249 38.37 16.56 -14.11
CA PRO A 249 38.19 17.76 -14.95
C PRO A 249 37.67 18.97 -14.15
N HIS A 250 36.92 18.76 -13.07
CA HIS A 250 36.43 19.84 -12.19
C HIS A 250 37.49 20.29 -11.18
N VAL A 251 38.24 19.36 -10.57
CA VAL A 251 39.37 19.70 -9.67
C VAL A 251 40.43 20.50 -10.43
N SER A 252 40.88 19.99 -11.58
CA SER A 252 41.85 20.71 -12.40
C SER A 252 41.35 22.06 -12.93
N ALA A 253 40.03 22.26 -13.04
CA ALA A 253 39.43 23.56 -13.39
C ALA A 253 39.41 24.53 -12.20
N ALA A 254 39.13 24.04 -11.00
CA ALA A 254 39.27 24.83 -9.76
C ALA A 254 40.73 25.25 -9.52
N ASP A 255 41.69 24.34 -9.71
CA ASP A 255 43.13 24.63 -9.60
C ASP A 255 43.63 25.65 -10.63
N ARG A 256 43.00 25.70 -11.81
CA ARG A 256 43.26 26.74 -12.83
C ARG A 256 42.67 28.08 -12.39
N ALA A 257 41.40 28.11 -12.01
CA ALA A 257 40.74 29.32 -11.52
C ALA A 257 41.42 29.92 -10.29
N ALA A 258 41.97 29.10 -9.38
CA ALA A 258 42.76 29.57 -8.24
C ALA A 258 44.05 30.27 -8.69
N LYS A 259 44.80 29.68 -9.63
CA LYS A 259 46.03 30.28 -10.19
C LYS A 259 45.74 31.55 -10.99
N ASP A 260 44.63 31.57 -11.73
CA ASP A 260 44.19 32.76 -12.47
C ASP A 260 43.81 33.89 -11.49
N LEU A 261 43.18 33.58 -10.34
CA LEU A 261 42.92 34.54 -9.26
C LEU A 261 44.20 35.06 -8.61
N ASP A 262 45.20 34.21 -8.32
CA ASP A 262 46.49 34.65 -7.77
C ASP A 262 47.25 35.59 -8.74
N VAL A 263 47.21 35.29 -10.04
CA VAL A 263 47.79 36.15 -11.09
C VAL A 263 47.03 37.47 -11.22
N LEU A 264 45.70 37.45 -11.12
CA LEU A 264 44.88 38.68 -11.09
C LEU A 264 45.13 39.51 -9.84
N ALA A 265 45.28 38.89 -8.66
CA ALA A 265 45.59 39.58 -7.41
C ALA A 265 46.98 40.23 -7.46
N SER A 266 47.97 39.53 -8.02
CA SER A 266 49.33 40.05 -8.25
C SER A 266 49.31 41.27 -9.18
N ARG A 267 48.63 41.16 -10.34
CA ARG A 267 48.45 42.28 -11.28
C ARG A 267 47.68 43.45 -10.66
N HIS A 268 46.68 43.19 -9.83
CA HIS A 268 45.95 44.25 -9.12
C HIS A 268 46.86 44.99 -8.13
N ALA A 269 47.76 44.28 -7.44
CA ALA A 269 48.77 44.91 -6.58
C ALA A 269 49.78 45.75 -7.39
N GLU A 270 50.25 45.26 -8.54
CA GLU A 270 51.10 46.01 -9.48
C GLU A 270 50.41 47.28 -10.02
N CYS A 271 49.12 47.19 -10.38
CA CYS A 271 48.35 48.35 -10.79
C CYS A 271 48.16 49.35 -9.64
N ALA A 272 47.92 48.87 -8.41
CA ALA A 272 47.76 49.74 -7.24
C ALA A 272 49.06 50.48 -6.87
N THR A 273 50.24 49.84 -6.99
CA THR A 273 51.52 50.54 -6.78
C THR A 273 51.79 51.55 -7.90
N ALA A 274 51.53 51.20 -9.16
CA ALA A 274 51.65 52.12 -10.29
C ALA A 274 50.75 53.36 -10.16
N ILE A 275 49.50 53.20 -9.70
CA ILE A 275 48.59 54.31 -9.41
C ILE A 275 49.16 55.20 -8.28
N ALA A 276 49.67 54.60 -7.20
CA ALA A 276 50.28 55.34 -6.10
C ALA A 276 51.53 56.13 -6.52
N ASP A 277 52.33 55.62 -7.47
CA ASP A 277 53.48 56.34 -8.03
C ASP A 277 53.09 57.44 -9.03
N LEU A 278 52.03 57.23 -9.82
CA LEU A 278 51.43 58.29 -10.65
C LEU A 278 50.86 59.42 -9.78
N GLU A 279 50.22 59.10 -8.65
CA GLU A 279 49.80 60.12 -7.68
C GLU A 279 50.98 60.86 -7.05
N ARG A 280 52.07 60.17 -6.69
CA ARG A 280 53.29 60.80 -6.15
C ARG A 280 53.90 61.77 -7.17
N THR A 281 54.07 61.34 -8.42
CA THR A 281 54.63 62.19 -9.48
C THR A 281 53.72 63.37 -9.82
N ALA A 282 52.39 63.20 -9.86
CA ALA A 282 51.44 64.30 -10.04
C ALA A 282 51.50 65.33 -8.89
N ARG A 283 51.60 64.87 -7.64
CA ARG A 283 51.77 65.76 -6.46
C ARG A 283 53.09 66.54 -6.53
N ILE A 284 54.17 65.91 -6.99
CA ILE A 284 55.49 66.57 -7.19
C ILE A 284 55.40 67.58 -8.34
N ALA A 285 54.82 67.22 -9.49
CA ALA A 285 54.65 68.11 -10.63
C ALA A 285 53.87 69.38 -10.24
N LYS A 286 52.75 69.22 -9.53
CA LYS A 286 51.98 70.36 -9.00
C LYS A 286 52.79 71.25 -8.05
N GLN A 287 53.59 70.66 -7.14
CA GLN A 287 54.47 71.46 -6.28
C GLN A 287 55.55 72.23 -7.07
N HIS A 288 55.99 71.73 -8.22
CA HIS A 288 56.90 72.47 -9.11
C HIS A 288 56.17 73.60 -9.86
N GLU A 289 54.97 73.33 -10.38
CA GLU A 289 54.08 74.32 -10.99
C GLU A 289 53.77 75.48 -10.01
N ASP A 290 53.34 75.15 -8.79
CA ASP A 290 53.08 76.11 -7.71
C ASP A 290 54.32 76.94 -7.33
N ARG A 291 55.54 76.41 -7.50
CA ARG A 291 56.80 77.14 -7.28
C ARG A 291 57.09 78.08 -8.45
N THR A 292 56.95 77.61 -9.69
CA THR A 292 57.18 78.44 -10.89
C THR A 292 56.16 79.57 -11.02
N ALA A 293 54.89 79.34 -10.66
CA ALA A 293 53.85 80.37 -10.67
C ALA A 293 54.13 81.51 -9.66
N ARG A 294 54.67 81.18 -8.48
CA ARG A 294 55.13 82.19 -7.51
C ARG A 294 56.34 82.96 -8.03
N ALA A 295 57.38 82.27 -8.49
CA ALA A 295 58.57 82.93 -9.04
C ALA A 295 58.23 83.87 -10.22
N LEU A 296 57.32 83.47 -11.11
CA LEU A 296 56.83 84.34 -12.19
C LEU A 296 56.14 85.60 -11.63
N LYS A 297 55.25 85.46 -10.65
CA LYS A 297 54.57 86.59 -10.01
C LYS A 297 55.54 87.54 -9.31
N ASP A 298 56.56 87.00 -8.63
CA ASP A 298 57.58 87.81 -7.97
C ASP A 298 58.37 88.63 -9.01
N MET A 299 58.86 87.98 -10.08
CA MET A 299 59.52 88.64 -11.21
C MET A 299 58.63 89.68 -11.93
N GLU A 300 57.31 89.46 -12.02
CA GLU A 300 56.36 90.44 -12.55
C GLU A 300 56.28 91.69 -11.67
N THR A 301 56.31 91.54 -10.34
CA THR A 301 56.33 92.70 -9.43
C THR A 301 57.63 93.48 -9.52
N GLU A 302 58.79 92.80 -9.63
CA GLU A 302 60.09 93.46 -9.86
C GLU A 302 60.11 94.24 -11.18
N ARG A 303 59.66 93.61 -12.27
CA ARG A 303 59.54 94.25 -13.61
C ARG A 303 58.66 95.50 -13.56
N ASN A 304 57.52 95.43 -12.85
CA ASN A 304 56.60 96.57 -12.73
C ASN A 304 57.22 97.71 -11.90
N GLY A 305 58.01 97.41 -10.86
CA GLY A 305 58.77 98.40 -10.10
C GLY A 305 59.87 99.07 -10.93
N LEU A 306 60.62 98.30 -11.73
CA LEU A 306 61.64 98.83 -12.64
C LEU A 306 61.04 99.73 -13.73
N ALA A 307 59.85 99.41 -14.24
CA ALA A 307 59.16 100.25 -15.23
C ALA A 307 58.85 101.67 -14.67
N GLN A 308 58.36 101.74 -13.43
CA GLN A 308 58.06 103.02 -12.75
C GLN A 308 59.33 103.86 -12.51
N GLN A 309 60.46 103.21 -12.18
CA GLN A 309 61.75 103.91 -12.04
C GLN A 309 62.24 104.49 -13.36
N LEU A 310 62.06 103.76 -14.47
CA LEU A 310 62.50 104.17 -15.80
C LEU A 310 61.68 105.37 -16.31
N GLU A 311 60.38 105.38 -16.05
CA GLU A 311 59.48 106.51 -16.35
C GLU A 311 59.90 107.80 -15.59
N ALA A 312 60.24 107.67 -14.31
CA ALA A 312 60.72 108.80 -13.50
C ALA A 312 62.05 109.40 -14.02
N VAL A 313 62.99 108.56 -14.50
CA VAL A 313 64.26 109.02 -15.09
C VAL A 313 64.05 109.74 -16.43
N GLN A 314 63.08 109.30 -17.25
CA GLN A 314 62.76 109.97 -18.52
C GLN A 314 62.20 111.39 -18.32
N ALA A 315 61.41 111.62 -17.26
CA ALA A 315 60.91 112.96 -16.93
C ALA A 315 62.04 113.97 -16.65
N ALA A 316 63.03 113.58 -15.84
CA ALA A 316 64.15 114.46 -15.47
C ALA A 316 65.02 114.89 -16.67
N LEU A 317 65.24 113.99 -17.64
CA LEU A 317 66.04 114.26 -18.84
C LEU A 317 65.39 115.27 -19.79
N LEU A 318 64.05 115.35 -19.82
CA LEU A 318 63.32 116.33 -20.62
C LEU A 318 63.42 117.75 -20.02
N GLU A 319 63.50 117.85 -18.70
CA GLU A 319 63.66 119.13 -17.99
C GLU A 319 65.09 119.67 -18.13
N GLN A 320 66.11 118.81 -18.00
CA GLN A 320 67.51 119.18 -18.24
C GLN A 320 67.74 119.73 -19.66
N ARG A 321 67.06 119.17 -20.68
CA ARG A 321 67.20 119.59 -22.08
C ARG A 321 66.62 120.98 -22.38
N ARG A 322 65.78 121.56 -21.50
CA ARG A 322 65.26 122.93 -21.67
C ARG A 322 66.27 124.03 -21.30
N MET A 323 67.33 123.71 -20.55
CA MET A 323 68.20 124.72 -19.92
C MET A 323 69.45 125.13 -20.73
N GLN A 324 69.68 124.57 -21.93
CA GLN A 324 71.00 124.60 -22.59
C GLN A 324 71.01 125.27 -23.99
N SER A 325 70.38 126.45 -24.17
CA SER A 325 70.23 127.05 -25.51
C SER A 325 70.32 128.59 -25.61
N THR A 326 71.27 129.25 -24.94
CA THR A 326 71.61 130.68 -25.20
C THR A 326 73.07 131.06 -24.90
N GLN A 327 73.90 131.19 -25.94
CA GLN A 327 75.15 132.00 -26.06
C GLN A 327 75.65 131.83 -27.51
N ALA A 328 75.79 132.85 -28.37
CA ALA A 328 76.63 134.08 -28.38
C ALA A 328 77.89 133.89 -29.29
N VAL A 329 78.23 134.68 -30.34
CA VAL A 329 78.33 136.18 -30.53
C VAL A 329 79.65 136.69 -29.92
N ASP A 330 80.60 137.38 -30.58
CA ASP A 330 80.72 138.09 -31.90
C ASP A 330 82.24 138.22 -32.28
N ASP A 331 82.79 138.85 -33.34
CA ASP A 331 82.41 139.49 -34.65
C ASP A 331 83.74 139.73 -35.47
N GLY A 332 83.66 140.13 -36.76
CA GLY A 332 84.50 141.24 -37.26
C GLY A 332 85.76 140.93 -38.09
N VAL A 333 85.97 141.66 -39.21
CA VAL A 333 87.21 141.60 -40.02
C VAL A 333 87.56 142.96 -40.67
N ASN A 334 88.79 143.46 -40.47
CA ASN A 334 89.30 144.69 -41.08
C ASN A 334 90.49 144.41 -42.04
N TRP A 335 90.56 145.13 -43.16
CA TRP A 335 91.16 144.62 -44.40
C TRP A 335 92.67 144.85 -44.61
N ARG A 336 93.40 145.40 -43.63
CA ARG A 336 94.88 145.51 -43.71
C ARG A 336 95.63 144.36 -43.03
N GLU A 337 95.00 143.74 -42.03
CA GLU A 337 95.50 142.52 -41.42
C GLU A 337 95.54 141.37 -42.43
N LYS A 338 94.75 141.44 -43.51
CA LYS A 338 94.51 140.35 -44.46
C LYS A 338 95.68 139.76 -45.22
N PHE A 339 96.83 140.41 -45.39
CA PHE A 339 97.98 139.75 -46.04
C PHE A 339 98.78 138.88 -45.07
N THR A 340 99.01 139.36 -43.85
CA THR A 340 99.51 138.54 -42.74
C THR A 340 98.46 137.53 -42.28
N SER A 341 97.17 137.89 -42.37
CA SER A 341 96.07 136.97 -42.12
C SER A 341 95.93 135.96 -43.23
N THR A 342 96.26 136.20 -44.51
CA THR A 342 96.29 135.10 -45.50
C THR A 342 97.39 134.08 -45.20
N ASP A 343 98.53 134.48 -44.63
CA ASP A 343 99.55 133.51 -44.19
C ASP A 343 99.18 132.82 -42.86
N ILE A 344 98.56 133.54 -41.91
CA ILE A 344 98.01 132.97 -40.67
C ILE A 344 96.75 132.14 -40.95
N GLU A 345 95.99 132.42 -42.01
CA GLU A 345 94.87 131.64 -42.54
C GLU A 345 95.39 130.48 -43.39
N LEU A 346 96.55 130.56 -44.04
CA LEU A 346 97.21 129.38 -44.62
C LEU A 346 97.78 128.47 -43.52
N ALA A 347 98.29 129.03 -42.43
CA ALA A 347 98.68 128.26 -41.25
C ALA A 347 97.45 127.66 -40.54
N ARG A 348 96.40 128.45 -40.29
CA ARG A 348 95.13 128.00 -39.70
C ARG A 348 94.38 127.04 -40.62
N THR A 349 94.36 127.22 -41.94
CA THR A 349 93.73 126.24 -42.85
C THR A 349 94.58 124.98 -42.98
N ARG A 350 95.92 125.03 -42.87
CA ARG A 350 96.73 123.81 -42.67
C ARG A 350 96.43 123.14 -41.33
N GLN A 351 96.19 123.90 -40.27
CA GLN A 351 95.80 123.38 -38.95
C GLN A 351 94.35 122.83 -38.95
N CYS A 352 93.42 123.47 -39.65
CA CYS A 352 92.05 123.01 -39.86
C CYS A 352 91.99 121.83 -40.83
N VAL A 353 92.85 121.76 -41.84
CA VAL A 353 93.04 120.55 -42.67
C VAL A 353 93.65 119.43 -41.83
N GLY A 354 94.55 119.72 -40.90
CA GLY A 354 95.02 118.76 -39.90
C GLY A 354 93.91 118.29 -38.96
N GLY A 355 93.05 119.21 -38.48
CA GLY A 355 91.89 118.90 -37.64
C GLY A 355 90.83 118.09 -38.40
N LEU A 356 90.51 118.49 -39.63
CA LEU A 356 89.63 117.78 -40.55
C LEU A 356 90.22 116.43 -40.99
N GLN A 357 91.55 116.29 -41.09
CA GLN A 357 92.19 115.00 -41.31
C GLN A 357 92.01 114.10 -40.09
N VAL A 358 92.24 114.61 -38.88
CA VAL A 358 91.97 113.86 -37.64
C VAL A 358 90.48 113.52 -37.51
N GLU A 359 89.57 114.39 -37.93
CA GLU A 359 88.13 114.11 -37.99
C GLU A 359 87.78 113.07 -39.06
N VAL A 360 88.39 113.12 -40.25
CA VAL A 360 88.29 112.10 -41.30
C VAL A 360 88.84 110.77 -40.84
N ASP A 361 89.95 110.74 -40.09
CA ASP A 361 90.54 109.53 -39.53
C ASP A 361 89.63 108.94 -38.43
N GLN A 362 89.07 109.78 -37.55
CA GLN A 362 88.07 109.36 -36.55
C GLN A 362 86.78 108.85 -37.19
N LEU A 363 86.26 109.53 -38.22
CA LEU A 363 85.09 109.09 -38.98
C LEU A 363 85.39 107.79 -39.74
N THR A 364 86.59 107.63 -40.28
CA THR A 364 87.04 106.39 -40.94
C THR A 364 87.11 105.24 -39.94
N GLN A 365 87.70 105.45 -38.75
CA GLN A 365 87.73 104.47 -37.67
C GLN A 365 86.31 104.10 -37.19
N LYS A 366 85.41 105.09 -37.09
CA LYS A 366 84.00 104.87 -36.73
C LYS A 366 83.22 104.11 -37.80
N VAL A 367 83.47 104.39 -39.09
CA VAL A 367 82.92 103.62 -40.22
C VAL A 367 83.45 102.19 -40.23
N GLN A 368 84.74 101.98 -39.94
CA GLN A 368 85.32 100.64 -39.80
C GLN A 368 84.66 99.85 -38.66
N LEU A 369 84.53 100.45 -37.46
CA LEU A 369 83.85 99.83 -36.31
C LEU A 369 82.41 99.45 -36.66
N LEU A 370 81.62 100.41 -37.17
CA LEU A 370 80.23 100.17 -37.59
C LEU A 370 80.11 99.13 -38.73
N SER A 371 81.13 98.99 -39.58
CA SER A 371 81.15 97.93 -40.60
C SER A 371 81.41 96.54 -39.99
N GLY A 372 82.21 96.47 -38.92
CA GLY A 372 82.40 95.27 -38.10
C GLY A 372 81.12 94.89 -37.36
N ASP A 373 80.52 95.84 -36.63
CA ASP A 373 79.25 95.65 -35.92
C ASP A 373 78.15 95.16 -36.87
N LYS A 374 78.04 95.77 -38.07
CA LYS A 374 77.12 95.32 -39.12
C LYS A 374 77.41 93.89 -39.57
N ALA A 375 78.67 93.49 -39.71
CA ALA A 375 79.03 92.13 -40.11
C ALA A 375 78.69 91.10 -39.02
N PHE A 376 78.96 91.41 -37.75
CA PHE A 376 78.56 90.57 -36.61
C PHE A 376 77.04 90.43 -36.52
N LEU A 377 76.29 91.53 -36.62
CA LEU A 377 74.82 91.51 -36.59
C LEU A 377 74.21 90.80 -37.81
N MET A 378 74.85 90.83 -38.98
CA MET A 378 74.47 90.01 -40.13
C MET A 378 74.67 88.52 -39.84
N GLN A 379 75.84 88.14 -39.31
CA GLN A 379 76.17 86.75 -38.96
C GLN A 379 75.25 86.20 -37.86
N GLU A 380 74.94 86.99 -36.84
CA GLU A 380 74.01 86.62 -35.76
C GLU A 380 72.58 86.46 -36.29
N LYS A 381 72.12 87.38 -37.14
CA LYS A 381 70.83 87.27 -37.85
C LYS A 381 70.77 86.01 -38.73
N GLU A 382 71.83 85.71 -39.47
CA GLU A 382 71.90 84.51 -40.32
C GLU A 382 71.85 83.23 -39.45
N ALA A 383 72.62 83.17 -38.37
CA ALA A 383 72.57 82.05 -37.41
C ALA A 383 71.18 81.91 -36.74
N ALA A 384 70.49 83.03 -36.46
CA ALA A 384 69.12 83.03 -35.96
C ALA A 384 68.11 82.53 -37.01
N MET A 385 68.25 82.93 -38.28
CA MET A 385 67.43 82.43 -39.38
C MET A 385 67.63 80.91 -39.60
N ASP A 386 68.88 80.45 -39.57
CA ASP A 386 69.24 79.03 -39.64
C ASP A 386 68.62 78.23 -38.48
N LYS A 387 68.60 78.81 -37.27
CA LYS A 387 67.97 78.21 -36.09
C LYS A 387 66.45 78.17 -36.20
N ILE A 388 65.82 79.22 -36.75
CA ILE A 388 64.38 79.26 -37.02
C ILE A 388 63.99 78.16 -38.03
N LEU A 389 64.74 78.01 -39.13
CA LEU A 389 64.49 76.96 -40.14
C LEU A 389 64.64 75.54 -39.58
N LYS A 390 65.65 75.31 -38.73
CA LYS A 390 65.83 74.02 -38.05
C LYS A 390 64.69 73.73 -37.07
N LEU A 391 64.20 74.73 -36.35
CA LEU A 391 63.06 74.60 -35.44
C LEU A 391 61.73 74.43 -36.16
N SER A 392 61.50 75.09 -37.30
CA SER A 392 60.29 74.88 -38.10
C SER A 392 60.25 73.49 -38.72
N SER A 393 61.36 73.01 -39.29
CA SER A 393 61.46 71.64 -39.81
C SER A 393 61.22 70.57 -38.72
N ALA A 394 61.71 70.80 -37.50
CA ALA A 394 61.46 69.91 -36.36
C ALA A 394 59.99 69.96 -35.88
N LEU A 395 59.33 71.12 -35.97
CA LEU A 395 57.91 71.28 -35.66
C LEU A 395 57.02 70.60 -36.73
N ASP A 396 57.37 70.70 -38.00
CA ASP A 396 56.68 70.02 -39.10
C ASP A 396 56.82 68.50 -38.98
N GLU A 397 58.02 67.99 -38.65
CA GLU A 397 58.23 66.56 -38.38
C GLU A 397 57.49 66.08 -37.11
N ALA A 398 57.47 66.88 -36.05
CA ALA A 398 56.74 66.57 -34.82
C ALA A 398 55.23 66.52 -35.07
N THR A 399 54.65 67.51 -35.76
CA THR A 399 53.22 67.54 -36.07
C THR A 399 52.80 66.46 -37.07
N ALA A 400 53.64 66.11 -38.04
CA ALA A 400 53.43 64.95 -38.90
C ALA A 400 53.43 63.63 -38.10
N ASN A 401 54.34 63.48 -37.12
CA ASN A 401 54.35 62.32 -36.23
C ASN A 401 53.13 62.27 -35.30
N CYS A 402 52.66 63.40 -34.76
CA CYS A 402 51.40 63.46 -34.01
C CYS A 402 50.22 62.94 -34.84
N ARG A 403 50.01 63.47 -36.05
CA ARG A 403 48.95 63.01 -36.97
C ARG A 403 49.04 61.51 -37.29
N ARG A 404 50.25 61.00 -37.49
CA ARG A 404 50.49 59.57 -37.74
C ARG A 404 50.16 58.71 -36.52
N LEU A 405 50.43 59.19 -35.30
CA LEU A 405 50.08 58.52 -34.05
C LEU A 405 48.58 58.61 -33.73
N GLU A 406 47.93 59.71 -34.09
CA GLU A 406 46.47 59.90 -33.99
C GLU A 406 45.72 58.91 -34.88
N LEU A 407 46.07 58.82 -36.17
CA LEU A 407 45.51 57.82 -37.09
C LEU A 407 45.81 56.37 -36.67
N SER A 408 47.02 56.13 -36.15
CA SER A 408 47.39 54.81 -35.61
C SER A 408 46.55 54.45 -34.38
N LYS A 409 46.32 55.39 -33.46
CA LYS A 409 45.45 55.21 -32.30
C LYS A 409 44.01 54.94 -32.72
N GLU A 410 43.49 55.70 -33.69
CA GLU A 410 42.12 55.54 -34.22
C GLU A 410 41.91 54.14 -34.80
N THR A 411 42.78 53.70 -35.71
CA THR A 411 42.70 52.33 -36.29
C THR A 411 42.89 51.21 -35.26
N PHE A 412 43.65 51.42 -34.18
CA PHE A 412 43.72 50.46 -33.06
C PHE A 412 42.44 50.45 -32.21
N LEU A 413 41.76 51.58 -32.03
CA LEU A 413 40.47 51.64 -31.34
C LEU A 413 39.38 50.94 -32.17
N GLU A 414 39.31 51.19 -33.48
CA GLU A 414 38.41 50.46 -34.40
C GLU A 414 38.62 48.94 -34.33
N GLN A 415 39.87 48.49 -34.29
CA GLN A 415 40.21 47.05 -34.16
C GLN A 415 39.79 46.48 -32.79
N LEU A 416 39.95 47.24 -31.70
CA LEU A 416 39.51 46.84 -30.37
C LEU A 416 37.99 46.82 -30.22
N GLU A 417 37.27 47.74 -30.86
CA GLU A 417 35.81 47.76 -30.89
C GLU A 417 35.27 46.62 -31.75
N LYS A 418 35.83 46.43 -32.95
CA LYS A 418 35.47 45.31 -33.83
C LYS A 418 35.68 43.94 -33.16
N THR A 419 36.84 43.70 -32.54
CA THR A 419 37.12 42.41 -31.88
C THR A 419 36.28 42.19 -30.62
N ARG A 420 35.90 43.25 -29.91
CA ARG A 420 34.90 43.18 -28.82
C ARG A 420 33.52 42.82 -29.35
N GLU A 421 33.09 43.44 -30.46
CA GLU A 421 31.78 43.20 -31.06
C GLU A 421 31.68 41.79 -31.67
N GLU A 422 32.71 41.34 -32.40
CA GLU A 422 32.81 39.96 -32.89
C GLU A 422 32.77 38.96 -31.72
N SER A 423 33.47 39.24 -30.62
CA SER A 423 33.40 38.41 -29.40
C SER A 423 32.00 38.41 -28.79
N ARG A 424 31.36 39.59 -28.68
CA ARG A 424 30.01 39.77 -28.11
C ARG A 424 28.99 38.96 -28.90
N VAL A 425 28.94 39.14 -30.22
CA VAL A 425 28.00 38.43 -31.11
C VAL A 425 28.24 36.92 -31.07
N LEU A 426 29.50 36.44 -31.00
CA LEU A 426 29.80 35.02 -30.84
C LEU A 426 29.35 34.44 -29.48
N PHE A 427 29.44 35.22 -28.39
CA PHE A 427 28.91 34.81 -27.09
C PHE A 427 27.37 34.83 -27.05
N GLU A 428 26.75 35.90 -27.53
CA GLU A 428 25.29 36.05 -27.62
C GLU A 428 24.70 34.90 -28.45
N HIS A 429 25.19 34.68 -29.67
CA HIS A 429 24.73 33.58 -30.53
C HIS A 429 24.96 32.19 -29.91
N ARG A 430 26.08 31.98 -29.22
CA ARG A 430 26.32 30.72 -28.50
C ARG A 430 25.32 30.51 -27.37
N MET A 431 24.95 31.57 -26.64
CA MET A 431 23.93 31.48 -25.60
C MET A 431 22.54 31.21 -26.19
N GLU A 432 22.17 31.85 -27.30
CA GLU A 432 20.93 31.54 -28.04
C GLU A 432 20.87 30.05 -28.45
N VAL A 433 21.96 29.52 -29.00
CA VAL A 433 22.04 28.12 -29.45
C VAL A 433 21.95 27.13 -28.28
N GLU A 434 22.63 27.38 -27.15
CA GLU A 434 22.49 26.51 -25.96
C GLU A 434 21.11 26.64 -25.30
N LEU A 435 20.53 27.84 -25.25
CA LEU A 435 19.15 28.03 -24.77
C LEU A 435 18.13 27.30 -25.65
N ALA A 436 18.27 27.37 -26.98
CA ALA A 436 17.41 26.64 -27.92
C ALA A 436 17.52 25.11 -27.72
N LYS A 437 18.75 24.58 -27.59
CA LYS A 437 18.98 23.16 -27.28
C LYS A 437 18.32 22.73 -25.97
N LEU A 438 18.46 23.53 -24.90
CA LEU A 438 17.87 23.24 -23.59
C LEU A 438 16.34 23.26 -23.64
N GLN A 439 15.75 24.24 -24.34
CA GLN A 439 14.30 24.28 -24.55
C GLN A 439 13.80 23.09 -25.36
N ASP A 440 14.51 22.69 -26.43
CA ASP A 440 14.11 21.54 -27.26
C ASP A 440 14.32 20.20 -26.57
N ALA A 441 15.34 20.07 -25.72
CA ALA A 441 15.50 18.92 -24.84
C ALA A 441 14.33 18.82 -23.85
N SER A 442 13.99 19.94 -23.19
CA SER A 442 12.87 20.01 -22.24
C SER A 442 11.52 19.76 -22.92
N ARG A 443 11.29 20.29 -24.13
CA ARG A 443 10.09 19.98 -24.95
C ARG A 443 9.96 18.48 -25.21
N LYS A 444 11.04 17.83 -25.67
CA LYS A 444 11.07 16.38 -25.93
C LYS A 444 10.88 15.55 -24.66
N GLU A 445 11.46 15.96 -23.54
CA GLU A 445 11.26 15.29 -22.25
C GLU A 445 9.80 15.40 -21.78
N MET A 446 9.17 16.57 -21.90
CA MET A 446 7.75 16.76 -21.59
C MET A 446 6.81 15.97 -22.51
N GLU A 447 7.14 15.84 -23.79
CA GLU A 447 6.44 14.99 -24.74
C GLU A 447 6.57 13.50 -24.37
N LEU A 448 7.80 13.03 -24.09
CA LEU A 448 8.06 11.66 -23.63
C LEU A 448 7.37 11.35 -22.31
N LEU A 449 7.35 12.26 -21.34
CA LEU A 449 6.62 12.10 -20.07
C LEU A 449 5.10 12.01 -20.31
N ARG A 450 4.56 12.81 -21.24
CA ARG A 450 3.15 12.78 -21.61
C ARG A 450 2.74 11.47 -22.29
N ASP A 451 3.54 10.99 -23.24
CA ASP A 451 3.25 9.75 -23.96
C ASP A 451 3.51 8.50 -23.09
N ASN A 452 4.56 8.49 -22.26
CA ASN A 452 4.75 7.44 -21.25
C ASN A 452 3.60 7.42 -20.25
N GLY A 453 3.16 8.59 -19.74
CA GLY A 453 2.00 8.69 -18.85
C GLY A 453 0.72 8.16 -19.52
N LYS A 454 0.46 8.56 -20.76
CA LYS A 454 -0.66 8.04 -21.56
C LYS A 454 -0.59 6.52 -21.72
N HIS A 455 0.55 5.96 -22.11
CA HIS A 455 0.71 4.51 -22.28
C HIS A 455 0.60 3.73 -20.96
N LEU A 456 1.03 4.30 -19.83
CA LEU A 456 0.81 3.72 -18.51
C LEU A 456 -0.69 3.70 -18.17
N TYR A 457 -1.41 4.81 -18.36
CA TYR A 457 -2.86 4.84 -18.15
C TYR A 457 -3.63 3.91 -19.10
N GLU A 458 -3.23 3.81 -20.36
CA GLU A 458 -3.81 2.88 -21.35
C GLU A 458 -3.59 1.41 -20.93
N ARG A 459 -2.37 1.07 -20.48
CA ARG A 459 -2.00 -0.27 -19.98
C ARG A 459 -2.75 -0.62 -18.70
N GLU A 460 -2.82 0.29 -17.73
CA GLU A 460 -3.57 0.11 -16.49
C GLU A 460 -5.07 -0.07 -16.78
N ASN A 461 -5.66 0.80 -17.60
CA ASN A 461 -7.06 0.66 -18.02
C ASN A 461 -7.32 -0.64 -18.80
N ARG A 462 -6.33 -1.17 -19.53
CA ARG A 462 -6.43 -2.48 -20.16
C ARG A 462 -6.44 -3.60 -19.11
N LEU A 463 -5.46 -3.62 -18.21
CA LEU A 463 -5.35 -4.63 -17.14
C LEU A 463 -6.59 -4.63 -16.23
N LEU A 464 -7.14 -3.47 -15.90
CA LEU A 464 -8.38 -3.33 -15.13
C LEU A 464 -9.61 -3.88 -15.88
N ARG A 465 -9.66 -3.76 -17.22
CA ARG A 465 -10.73 -4.37 -18.03
C ARG A 465 -10.58 -5.89 -18.14
N GLU A 466 -9.35 -6.36 -18.32
CA GLU A 466 -9.02 -7.80 -18.36
C GLU A 466 -9.37 -8.46 -17.01
N ALA A 467 -8.90 -7.90 -15.88
CA ALA A 467 -9.26 -8.38 -14.54
C ALA A 467 -10.77 -8.33 -14.25
N ARG A 468 -11.49 -7.32 -14.75
CA ARG A 468 -12.97 -7.25 -14.65
C ARG A 468 -13.65 -8.34 -15.47
N MET A 469 -13.13 -8.67 -16.65
CA MET A 469 -13.64 -9.78 -17.48
C MET A 469 -13.37 -11.14 -16.84
N ASP A 470 -12.19 -11.34 -16.27
CA ASP A 470 -11.84 -12.56 -15.53
C ASP A 470 -12.76 -12.74 -14.32
N ALA A 471 -12.95 -11.69 -13.51
CA ALA A 471 -13.88 -11.70 -12.38
C ALA A 471 -15.33 -11.99 -12.80
N GLN A 472 -15.81 -11.39 -13.91
CA GLN A 472 -17.13 -11.70 -14.46
C GLN A 472 -17.23 -13.17 -14.89
N SER A 473 -16.21 -13.70 -15.56
CA SER A 473 -16.20 -15.11 -16.00
C SER A 473 -16.26 -16.10 -14.82
N GLN A 474 -15.63 -15.75 -13.69
CA GLN A 474 -15.70 -16.53 -12.45
C GLN A 474 -17.09 -16.44 -11.81
N VAL A 475 -17.72 -15.25 -11.80
CA VAL A 475 -19.11 -15.07 -11.36
C VAL A 475 -20.06 -15.91 -12.23
N ASP A 476 -19.95 -15.84 -13.55
CA ASP A 476 -20.78 -16.60 -14.49
C ASP A 476 -20.60 -18.12 -14.32
N HIS A 477 -19.37 -18.59 -14.05
CA HIS A 477 -19.09 -20.00 -13.75
C HIS A 477 -19.70 -20.44 -12.40
N LEU A 478 -19.57 -19.62 -11.36
CA LEU A 478 -20.16 -19.89 -10.05
C LEU A 478 -21.70 -19.88 -10.10
N GLN A 479 -22.30 -18.98 -10.87
CA GLN A 479 -23.76 -18.95 -11.10
C GLN A 479 -24.26 -20.24 -11.77
N LYS A 480 -23.56 -20.71 -12.82
CA LYS A 480 -23.89 -22.01 -13.47
C LYS A 480 -23.80 -23.16 -12.47
N LYS A 481 -22.72 -23.23 -11.71
CA LYS A 481 -22.52 -24.27 -10.67
C LYS A 481 -23.58 -24.21 -9.56
N VAL A 482 -24.06 -23.02 -9.19
CA VAL A 482 -25.17 -22.86 -8.24
C VAL A 482 -26.48 -23.36 -8.85
N ALA A 483 -26.78 -23.05 -10.12
CA ALA A 483 -27.98 -23.57 -10.80
C ALA A 483 -27.94 -25.11 -10.96
N GLU A 484 -26.79 -25.67 -11.33
CA GLU A 484 -26.56 -27.13 -11.39
C GLU A 484 -26.82 -27.81 -10.03
N LEU A 485 -26.31 -27.21 -8.93
CA LEU A 485 -26.53 -27.70 -7.58
C LEU A 485 -27.98 -27.52 -7.10
N GLN A 486 -28.67 -26.46 -7.54
CA GLN A 486 -30.09 -26.24 -7.26
C GLN A 486 -30.96 -27.30 -7.94
N HIS A 487 -30.76 -27.57 -9.23
CA HIS A 487 -31.48 -28.63 -9.93
C HIS A 487 -31.16 -30.03 -9.36
N ALA A 488 -29.91 -30.32 -9.01
CA ALA A 488 -29.55 -31.57 -8.34
C ALA A 488 -30.20 -31.72 -6.95
N TYR A 489 -30.44 -30.62 -6.24
CA TYR A 489 -31.19 -30.62 -4.98
C TYR A 489 -32.71 -30.81 -5.22
N GLU A 490 -33.29 -30.12 -6.19
CA GLU A 490 -34.69 -30.26 -6.60
C GLU A 490 -35.02 -31.70 -7.01
N ASP A 491 -34.18 -32.32 -7.84
CA ASP A 491 -34.30 -33.74 -8.22
C ASP A 491 -34.27 -34.67 -6.99
N LYS A 492 -33.41 -34.40 -6.01
CA LYS A 492 -33.32 -35.21 -4.78
C LYS A 492 -34.53 -35.00 -3.85
N VAL A 493 -35.11 -33.80 -3.81
CA VAL A 493 -36.39 -33.56 -3.11
C VAL A 493 -37.55 -34.29 -3.83
N LEU A 494 -37.57 -34.30 -5.16
CA LEU A 494 -38.55 -35.06 -5.96
C LEU A 494 -38.35 -36.58 -5.84
N GLU A 495 -37.13 -37.07 -5.66
CA GLU A 495 -36.86 -38.48 -5.36
C GLU A 495 -37.32 -38.87 -3.95
N LEU A 496 -36.97 -38.08 -2.92
CA LEU A 496 -37.36 -38.33 -1.53
C LEU A 496 -38.89 -38.32 -1.36
N THR A 497 -39.59 -37.35 -1.94
CA THR A 497 -41.07 -37.29 -1.88
C THR A 497 -41.73 -38.47 -2.61
N ARG A 498 -41.15 -38.95 -3.72
CA ARG A 498 -41.62 -40.19 -4.38
C ARG A 498 -41.35 -41.44 -3.54
N LEU A 499 -40.26 -41.49 -2.79
CA LEU A 499 -39.94 -42.61 -1.89
C LEU A 499 -40.85 -42.62 -0.66
N ASP A 500 -41.14 -41.47 -0.06
CA ASP A 500 -42.09 -41.35 1.06
C ASP A 500 -43.53 -41.70 0.62
N ALA A 501 -43.95 -41.27 -0.57
CA ALA A 501 -45.22 -41.68 -1.17
C ALA A 501 -45.31 -43.21 -1.37
N LYS A 502 -44.23 -43.86 -1.81
CA LYS A 502 -44.18 -45.34 -1.89
C LYS A 502 -44.26 -45.97 -0.51
N ALA A 503 -43.37 -45.59 0.41
CA ALA A 503 -43.29 -46.15 1.75
C ALA A 503 -44.62 -46.01 2.52
N THR A 504 -45.32 -44.88 2.39
CA THR A 504 -46.65 -44.69 2.99
C THR A 504 -47.72 -45.60 2.38
N THR A 505 -47.71 -45.86 1.06
CA THR A 505 -48.62 -46.84 0.43
C THR A 505 -48.30 -48.29 0.80
N GLU A 506 -47.03 -48.68 0.84
CA GLU A 506 -46.59 -50.02 1.26
C GLU A 506 -46.96 -50.29 2.73
N LEU A 507 -46.72 -49.30 3.60
CA LEU A 507 -47.08 -49.36 5.02
C LEU A 507 -48.60 -49.40 5.22
N ALA A 508 -49.39 -48.74 4.35
CA ALA A 508 -50.85 -48.86 4.35
C ALA A 508 -51.33 -50.26 3.90
N ALA A 509 -50.66 -50.88 2.91
CA ALA A 509 -50.95 -52.25 2.48
C ALA A 509 -50.66 -53.27 3.60
N VAL A 510 -49.46 -53.21 4.21
CA VAL A 510 -49.09 -54.09 5.34
C VAL A 510 -50.03 -53.91 6.54
N ARG A 511 -50.50 -52.68 6.82
CA ARG A 511 -51.54 -52.42 7.82
C ARG A 511 -52.91 -53.02 7.46
N ASN A 512 -53.23 -53.20 6.18
CA ASN A 512 -54.44 -53.86 5.73
C ASN A 512 -54.33 -55.38 5.88
N ASP A 513 -53.23 -55.98 5.40
CA ASP A 513 -52.94 -57.40 5.55
C ASP A 513 -52.97 -57.83 7.02
N LEU A 514 -52.38 -57.04 7.91
CA LEU A 514 -52.41 -57.29 9.36
C LEU A 514 -53.84 -57.26 9.93
N LYS A 515 -54.72 -56.34 9.47
CA LYS A 515 -56.14 -56.32 9.85
C LYS A 515 -56.88 -57.56 9.34
N ILE A 516 -56.63 -57.96 8.10
CA ILE A 516 -57.22 -59.17 7.50
C ILE A 516 -56.80 -60.41 8.29
N LYS A 517 -55.50 -60.56 8.59
CA LYS A 517 -55.00 -61.69 9.40
C LYS A 517 -55.49 -61.66 10.85
N HIS A 518 -55.69 -60.48 11.44
CA HIS A 518 -56.35 -60.36 12.74
C HIS A 518 -57.82 -60.81 12.69
N PHE A 519 -58.56 -60.46 11.64
CA PHE A 519 -59.94 -60.92 11.44
C PHE A 519 -60.02 -62.44 11.19
N GLU A 520 -59.16 -62.99 10.33
CA GLU A 520 -59.05 -64.45 10.11
C GLU A 520 -58.78 -65.20 11.41
N LEU A 521 -57.82 -64.73 12.23
CA LEU A 521 -57.52 -65.34 13.53
C LEU A 521 -58.68 -65.21 14.53
N ALA A 522 -59.40 -64.09 14.56
CA ALA A 522 -60.57 -63.92 15.40
C ALA A 522 -61.75 -64.83 14.97
N GLN A 523 -61.91 -65.06 13.67
CA GLN A 523 -62.91 -66.00 13.13
C GLN A 523 -62.53 -67.45 13.44
N LEU A 524 -61.27 -67.84 13.24
CA LEU A 524 -60.73 -69.15 13.60
C LEU A 524 -60.84 -69.43 15.10
N GLY A 525 -60.61 -68.42 15.95
CA GLY A 525 -60.80 -68.52 17.40
C GLY A 525 -62.24 -68.87 17.77
N ARG A 526 -63.23 -68.14 17.24
CA ARG A 526 -64.65 -68.44 17.45
C ARG A 526 -65.03 -69.85 16.97
N GLN A 527 -64.58 -70.24 15.77
CA GLN A 527 -64.82 -71.59 15.25
C GLN A 527 -64.18 -72.68 16.11
N PHE A 528 -63.00 -72.44 16.67
CA PHE A 528 -62.36 -73.34 17.63
C PHE A 528 -63.17 -73.44 18.94
N ASP A 529 -63.63 -72.32 19.49
CA ASP A 529 -64.44 -72.30 20.71
C ASP A 529 -65.79 -73.01 20.50
N GLU A 530 -66.48 -72.75 19.39
CA GLU A 530 -67.70 -73.46 18.96
C GLU A 530 -67.47 -74.96 18.84
N LYS A 531 -66.36 -75.38 18.21
CA LYS A 531 -66.03 -76.81 18.05
C LYS A 531 -65.62 -77.47 19.36
N SER A 532 -64.96 -76.74 20.26
CA SER A 532 -64.63 -77.18 21.62
C SER A 532 -65.90 -77.40 22.45
N GLN A 533 -66.88 -76.49 22.36
CA GLN A 533 -68.19 -76.64 23.00
C GLN A 533 -68.97 -77.82 22.42
N GLN A 534 -69.02 -77.98 21.09
CA GLN A 534 -69.67 -79.13 20.43
C GLN A 534 -69.02 -80.46 20.84
N LEU A 535 -67.69 -80.53 20.92
CA LEU A 535 -66.97 -81.71 21.40
C LEU A 535 -67.30 -82.02 22.87
N HIS A 536 -67.35 -81.00 23.73
CA HIS A 536 -67.69 -81.16 25.14
C HIS A 536 -69.14 -81.67 25.34
N GLN A 537 -70.09 -81.11 24.60
CA GLN A 537 -71.48 -81.59 24.59
C GLN A 537 -71.57 -83.04 24.10
N ALA A 538 -70.90 -83.38 23.00
CA ALA A 538 -70.87 -84.75 22.48
C ALA A 538 -70.26 -85.75 23.48
N HIS A 539 -69.27 -85.34 24.29
CA HIS A 539 -68.76 -86.17 25.40
C HIS A 539 -69.82 -86.39 26.49
N LEU A 540 -70.53 -85.34 26.93
CA LEU A 540 -71.60 -85.46 27.93
C LEU A 540 -72.75 -86.36 27.43
N GLU A 541 -73.13 -86.22 26.16
CA GLU A 541 -74.12 -87.09 25.51
C GLU A 541 -73.63 -88.55 25.44
N ASN A 542 -72.35 -88.77 25.11
CA ASN A 542 -71.76 -90.10 25.06
C ASN A 542 -71.71 -90.77 26.45
N ASP A 543 -71.42 -90.02 27.51
CA ASP A 543 -71.40 -90.53 28.89
C ASP A 543 -72.81 -90.80 29.43
N MET A 544 -73.80 -89.95 29.10
CA MET A 544 -75.22 -90.24 29.34
C MET A 544 -75.65 -91.53 28.60
N LEU A 545 -75.22 -91.73 27.35
CA LEU A 545 -75.55 -92.93 26.58
C LEU A 545 -74.90 -94.19 27.16
N LYS A 546 -73.65 -94.12 27.64
CA LYS A 546 -73.02 -95.22 28.42
C LYS A 546 -73.85 -95.55 29.66
N GLN A 547 -74.21 -94.53 30.45
CA GLN A 547 -75.01 -94.74 31.67
C GLN A 547 -76.37 -95.39 31.36
N LYS A 548 -77.05 -94.97 30.28
CA LYS A 548 -78.28 -95.63 29.80
C LYS A 548 -78.03 -97.08 29.39
N VAL A 549 -76.98 -97.34 28.62
CA VAL A 549 -76.59 -98.70 28.22
C VAL A 549 -76.29 -99.59 29.43
N ASP A 550 -75.61 -99.08 30.46
CA ASP A 550 -75.28 -99.86 31.65
C ASP A 550 -76.51 -100.10 32.56
N VAL A 551 -77.44 -99.14 32.64
CA VAL A 551 -78.77 -99.36 33.24
C VAL A 551 -79.56 -100.42 32.46
N HIS A 552 -79.54 -100.41 31.13
CA HIS A 552 -80.20 -101.43 30.31
C HIS A 552 -79.53 -102.80 30.45
N LYS A 553 -78.19 -102.91 30.50
CA LYS A 553 -77.48 -104.17 30.82
C LYS A 553 -77.87 -104.70 32.20
N ALA A 554 -77.91 -103.83 33.23
CA ALA A 554 -78.30 -104.22 34.57
C ALA A 554 -79.79 -104.65 34.66
N GLY A 555 -80.67 -104.03 33.86
CA GLY A 555 -82.05 -104.46 33.70
C GLY A 555 -82.17 -105.80 32.98
N PHE A 556 -81.40 -106.01 31.90
CA PHE A 556 -81.36 -107.24 31.13
C PHE A 556 -80.82 -108.41 31.96
N ALA A 557 -79.69 -108.26 32.64
CA ALA A 557 -79.13 -109.29 33.53
C ALA A 557 -80.06 -109.63 34.70
N LYS A 558 -80.85 -108.66 35.21
CA LYS A 558 -81.93 -108.95 36.18
C LYS A 558 -83.05 -109.77 35.54
N LEU A 559 -83.45 -109.45 34.31
CA LEU A 559 -84.50 -110.17 33.58
C LEU A 559 -84.06 -111.59 33.18
N GLU A 560 -82.82 -111.78 32.74
CA GLU A 560 -82.20 -113.09 32.54
C GLU A 560 -82.15 -113.89 33.85
N ALA A 561 -81.79 -113.27 34.97
CA ALA A 561 -81.78 -113.93 36.27
C ALA A 561 -83.19 -114.32 36.76
N THR A 562 -84.23 -113.51 36.49
CA THR A 562 -85.61 -113.86 36.88
C THR A 562 -86.25 -114.87 35.91
N THR A 563 -86.02 -114.77 34.61
CA THR A 563 -86.50 -115.77 33.64
C THR A 563 -85.74 -117.09 33.79
N GLY A 564 -84.44 -117.05 34.08
CA GLY A 564 -83.64 -118.23 34.43
C GLY A 564 -84.16 -118.93 35.68
N LYS A 565 -84.49 -118.17 36.74
CA LYS A 565 -85.18 -118.72 37.93
C LYS A 565 -86.51 -119.37 37.57
N GLN A 566 -87.38 -118.67 36.84
CA GLN A 566 -88.67 -119.20 36.40
C GLN A 566 -88.51 -120.47 35.54
N ILE A 567 -87.49 -120.54 34.67
CA ILE A 567 -87.16 -121.74 33.91
C ILE A 567 -86.74 -122.88 34.84
N THR A 568 -85.88 -122.63 35.84
CA THR A 568 -85.50 -123.68 36.81
C THR A 568 -86.67 -124.11 37.72
N GLU A 569 -87.53 -123.18 38.13
CA GLU A 569 -88.74 -123.44 38.92
C GLU A 569 -89.73 -124.29 38.11
N LEU A 570 -89.95 -123.97 36.82
CA LEU A 570 -90.76 -124.76 35.89
C LEU A 570 -90.13 -126.12 35.56
N GLN A 571 -88.80 -126.21 35.44
CA GLN A 571 -88.09 -127.48 35.25
C GLN A 571 -88.23 -128.39 36.47
N VAL A 572 -88.11 -127.85 37.69
CA VAL A 572 -88.34 -128.59 38.94
C VAL A 572 -89.80 -129.00 39.07
N ALA A 573 -90.75 -128.13 38.73
CA ALA A 573 -92.18 -128.49 38.71
C ALA A 573 -92.48 -129.60 37.69
N VAL A 574 -91.94 -129.51 36.47
CA VAL A 574 -92.07 -130.57 35.44
C VAL A 574 -91.37 -131.86 35.85
N ALA A 575 -90.25 -131.79 36.58
CA ALA A 575 -89.59 -132.97 37.14
C ALA A 575 -90.45 -133.62 38.24
N ALA A 576 -91.03 -132.84 39.15
CA ALA A 576 -91.91 -133.34 40.20
C ALA A 576 -93.24 -133.90 39.66
N GLU A 577 -93.84 -133.28 38.64
CA GLU A 577 -95.02 -133.86 37.97
C GLU A 577 -94.65 -135.12 37.17
N ARG A 578 -93.44 -135.22 36.59
CA ARG A 578 -92.94 -136.47 35.99
C ARG A 578 -92.69 -137.56 37.02
N GLU A 579 -92.16 -137.22 38.20
CA GLU A 579 -91.95 -138.15 39.31
C GLU A 579 -93.28 -138.67 39.86
N LYS A 580 -94.32 -137.81 39.95
CA LYS A 580 -95.69 -138.27 40.19
C LYS A 580 -96.22 -139.17 39.08
N LEU A 581 -95.95 -138.84 37.82
CA LEU A 581 -96.39 -139.64 36.67
C LEU A 581 -95.73 -141.03 36.73
N GLU A 582 -94.41 -141.10 36.96
CA GLU A 582 -93.67 -142.35 37.17
C GLU A 582 -94.13 -143.11 38.43
N ALA A 583 -94.65 -142.42 39.45
CA ALA A 583 -95.29 -143.05 40.61
C ALA A 583 -96.71 -143.55 40.32
N TYR A 584 -97.46 -142.89 39.44
CA TYR A 584 -98.74 -143.39 38.91
C TYR A 584 -98.53 -144.57 37.97
N ASP A 585 -97.52 -144.54 37.09
CA ASP A 585 -97.14 -145.65 36.21
C ASP A 585 -96.73 -146.89 37.04
N LYS A 586 -96.00 -146.69 38.15
CA LYS A 586 -95.69 -147.78 39.10
C LYS A 586 -96.93 -148.28 39.83
N LEU A 587 -97.84 -147.38 40.22
CA LEU A 587 -99.11 -147.77 40.84
C LEU A 587 -100.04 -148.51 39.84
N GLU A 588 -100.00 -148.16 38.57
CA GLU A 588 -100.67 -148.86 37.47
C GLU A 588 -100.07 -150.25 37.28
N VAL A 589 -98.75 -150.39 37.26
CA VAL A 589 -98.06 -151.70 37.23
C VAL A 589 -98.36 -152.54 38.48
N ASP A 590 -98.40 -151.94 39.69
CA ASP A 590 -98.77 -152.65 40.91
C ASP A 590 -100.25 -153.05 40.92
N MET A 591 -101.15 -152.24 40.35
CA MET A 591 -102.56 -152.57 40.15
C MET A 591 -102.75 -153.67 39.10
N ASP A 592 -102.06 -153.62 37.96
CA ASP A 592 -102.09 -154.66 36.94
C ASP A 592 -101.54 -156.00 37.48
N ASN A 593 -100.48 -155.95 38.30
CA ASN A 593 -99.99 -157.13 39.02
C ASN A 593 -101.02 -157.66 40.04
N ALA A 594 -101.74 -156.78 40.75
CA ALA A 594 -102.81 -157.18 41.66
C ALA A 594 -104.03 -157.77 40.93
N ILE A 595 -104.35 -157.26 39.74
CA ILE A 595 -105.39 -157.80 38.84
C ILE A 595 -104.95 -159.17 38.29
N LEU A 596 -103.70 -159.31 37.84
CA LEU A 596 -103.13 -160.58 37.39
C LEU A 596 -103.06 -161.65 38.51
N GLN A 597 -103.00 -161.24 39.78
CA GLN A 597 -103.06 -162.15 40.94
C GLN A 597 -104.47 -162.39 41.48
N SER A 598 -105.50 -161.69 40.99
CA SER A 598 -106.90 -161.86 41.44
C SER A 598 -107.84 -162.39 40.36
N VAL A 599 -107.52 -162.27 39.07
CA VAL A 599 -108.33 -162.82 37.97
C VAL A 599 -107.90 -164.25 37.61
N SER A 600 -107.88 -165.11 38.63
CA SER A 600 -107.94 -166.57 38.44
C SER A 600 -109.07 -167.23 39.26
N ASP A 601 -110.12 -166.46 39.59
CA ASP A 601 -111.51 -166.94 39.64
C ASP A 601 -112.50 -165.75 39.58
N ASP A 602 -113.59 -165.94 38.81
CA ASP A 602 -114.85 -165.18 38.75
C ASP A 602 -115.01 -163.70 38.24
N ALA A 603 -116.17 -163.49 37.61
CA ALA A 603 -117.02 -162.27 37.57
C ALA A 603 -116.61 -160.94 36.87
N SER A 604 -116.83 -160.89 35.54
CA SER A 604 -117.68 -159.89 34.83
C SER A 604 -117.58 -158.34 35.01
N ALA A 605 -117.16 -157.67 33.93
CA ALA A 605 -117.91 -156.65 33.15
C ALA A 605 -118.00 -155.12 33.52
N THR A 606 -118.11 -154.32 32.44
CA THR A 606 -118.85 -153.04 32.22
C THR A 606 -118.28 -151.62 32.55
N PHE A 607 -118.49 -150.69 31.59
CA PHE A 607 -118.67 -149.21 31.73
C PHE A 607 -117.43 -148.35 32.15
N ALA A 608 -117.28 -147.04 31.87
CA ALA A 608 -118.07 -146.02 31.13
C ALA A 608 -117.12 -144.92 30.54
N MET A 609 -117.26 -144.44 29.30
CA MET A 609 -117.88 -143.17 28.85
C MET A 609 -117.60 -141.81 29.58
N ILE A 610 -117.05 -140.83 28.82
CA ILE A 610 -117.46 -139.38 28.75
C ILE A 610 -117.09 -138.47 29.98
N PRO A 611 -116.93 -137.11 29.92
CA PRO A 611 -117.19 -136.10 28.86
C PRO A 611 -116.06 -135.10 28.50
N THR A 612 -116.35 -134.29 27.46
CA THR A 612 -115.68 -133.03 27.01
C THR A 612 -116.02 -131.77 27.84
N ALA A 613 -115.13 -130.75 27.88
CA ALA A 613 -115.53 -129.31 27.93
C ALA A 613 -114.37 -128.28 27.71
N PRO A 614 -114.57 -127.16 26.96
CA PRO A 614 -113.59 -126.05 26.83
C PRO A 614 -114.10 -124.64 27.25
N LYS A 615 -113.20 -123.72 27.68
CA LYS A 615 -113.28 -122.23 27.86
C LYS A 615 -112.05 -121.75 28.69
N ARG A 616 -111.56 -120.50 28.81
CA ARG A 616 -111.82 -119.07 28.40
C ARG A 616 -110.40 -118.41 28.29
N ARG A 617 -110.04 -117.41 27.45
CA ARG A 617 -110.59 -116.09 27.04
C ARG A 617 -110.33 -114.94 28.04
N VAL A 618 -109.93 -113.75 27.53
CA VAL A 618 -109.82 -112.41 28.19
C VAL A 618 -108.47 -112.19 28.94
N ARG A 619 -107.77 -111.02 28.94
CA ARG A 619 -108.11 -109.61 28.59
C ARG A 619 -106.97 -108.86 27.84
N VAL A 620 -107.32 -107.70 27.27
CA VAL A 620 -106.44 -106.63 26.76
C VAL A 620 -106.54 -105.41 27.69
N ASN A 621 -105.50 -104.58 27.81
CA ASN A 621 -105.63 -103.11 27.94
C ASN A 621 -104.28 -102.40 27.79
N THR A 622 -104.31 -101.24 27.11
CA THR A 622 -103.37 -100.10 27.13
C THR A 622 -101.88 -100.40 27.26
#